data_AF-N1S537-F1
#
_entry.id   AF-N1S537-F1
#
_cell.length_a   1.000
_cell.length_b   1.000
_cell.length_c   1.000
_cell.angle_alpha   90.00
_cell.angle_beta   90.00
_cell.angle_gamma   90.00
#
_symmetry.space_group_name_H-M   'P 1'
#
loop_
_entity.id
_entity.type
_entity.pdbx_description
1 polymer ?
#
loop_
_entity_poly.entity_id
_entity_poly.type
_entity_poly.pdbx_seq_one_letter_code
_entity_poly.pdbx_strand_id
1 'polypeptide(L)'
;EIFTRPNNTVWAAGDPDDTASTELPLTADVVIPDRETYDNIIAHVGAMSDELWTSEVVSRQDCYLPDVEGDVPGPIPGPTAVKGLWIAAGHSCWRIQIAPGDQCRCIRR
;
A
#
# COMPACT_ATOMS: atom_id res chain seq x y z
N GLU A 1 -4.68 -1.92 7.89
CA GLU A 1 -5.84 -1.08 7.48
C GLU A 1 -7.04 -1.95 7.13
N ILE A 2 -8.27 -1.45 7.32
CA ILE A 2 -9.51 -2.19 7.02
C ILE A 2 -10.55 -1.23 6.43
N PHE A 3 -11.13 -1.55 5.27
CA PHE A 3 -12.15 -0.76 4.58
C PHE A 3 -13.34 -1.62 4.16
N THR A 4 -14.55 -1.19 4.48
CA THR A 4 -15.78 -1.81 3.97
C THR A 4 -16.05 -1.37 2.53
N ARG A 5 -16.61 -2.27 1.71
CA ARG A 5 -16.97 -2.01 0.31
C ARG A 5 -18.48 -2.17 0.10
N PRO A 6 -19.09 -1.44 -0.86
CA PRO A 6 -20.54 -1.48 -1.09
C PRO A 6 -21.11 -2.86 -1.48
N ASN A 7 -20.26 -3.78 -1.93
CA ASN A 7 -20.64 -5.13 -2.34
C ASN A 7 -20.57 -6.16 -1.19
N ASN A 8 -20.72 -5.71 0.06
CA ASN A 8 -20.66 -6.55 1.26
C ASN A 8 -19.35 -7.34 1.41
N THR A 9 -18.24 -6.75 0.96
CA THR A 9 -16.90 -7.29 1.19
C THR A 9 -16.07 -6.30 1.97
N VAL A 10 -15.06 -6.80 2.68
CA VAL A 10 -14.08 -5.98 3.38
C VAL A 10 -12.73 -6.17 2.69
N TRP A 11 -12.00 -5.07 2.51
CA TRP A 11 -10.59 -5.12 2.14
C TRP A 11 -9.77 -4.84 3.39
N ALA A 12 -8.69 -5.59 3.58
CA ALA A 12 -7.78 -5.40 4.68
C ALA A 12 -6.33 -5.58 4.20
N ALA A 13 -5.42 -4.85 4.83
CA ALA A 13 -3.98 -4.95 4.64
C ALA A 13 -3.27 -4.95 6.00
N GLY A 14 -2.18 -5.70 6.09
CA GLY A 14 -1.30 -5.76 7.26
C GLY A 14 -0.17 -4.74 7.20
N ASP A 15 0.77 -4.89 8.13
CA ASP A 15 2.01 -4.13 8.15
C ASP A 15 2.95 -4.61 7.02
N PRO A 16 3.86 -3.75 6.51
CA PRO A 16 4.87 -4.17 5.56
C PRO A 16 5.88 -5.12 6.22
N ASP A 17 6.39 -6.08 5.44
CA ASP A 17 7.45 -6.97 5.91
C ASP A 17 8.75 -6.19 6.12
N ASP A 18 9.48 -6.49 7.21
CA ASP A 18 10.83 -5.96 7.48
C ASP A 18 11.86 -6.67 6.61
N THR A 19 11.76 -6.42 5.30
CA THR A 19 12.59 -7.05 4.28
C THR A 19 13.58 -6.07 3.70
N ALA A 20 14.33 -5.38 4.56
CA ALA A 20 15.51 -4.61 4.16
C ALA A 20 16.56 -5.48 3.39
N SER A 21 16.43 -6.81 3.45
CA SER A 21 17.28 -7.80 2.78
C SER A 21 16.70 -8.38 1.48
N THR A 22 15.46 -8.07 1.10
CA THR A 22 14.86 -8.59 -0.13
C THR A 22 15.13 -7.63 -1.29
N GLU A 23 15.82 -8.11 -2.31
CA GLU A 23 15.98 -7.34 -3.55
C GLU A 23 14.62 -7.11 -4.20
N LEU A 24 14.30 -5.84 -4.46
CA LEU A 24 13.11 -5.49 -5.22
C LEU A 24 13.25 -6.05 -6.65
N PRO A 25 12.28 -6.84 -7.14
CA PRO A 25 12.32 -7.34 -8.50
C PRO A 25 12.18 -6.20 -9.50
N LEU A 26 12.61 -6.44 -10.74
CA LEU A 26 12.50 -5.46 -11.82
C LEU A 26 11.05 -5.06 -12.12
N THR A 27 10.11 -5.98 -11.91
CA THR A 27 8.70 -5.80 -12.22
C THR A 27 7.83 -6.30 -11.07
N ALA A 28 6.73 -5.58 -10.82
CA ALA A 28 5.86 -5.82 -9.66
C ALA A 28 5.03 -7.12 -9.75
N ASP A 29 4.98 -7.76 -10.92
CA ASP A 29 4.30 -9.05 -11.13
C ASP A 29 5.06 -10.23 -10.51
N VAL A 30 6.31 -10.03 -10.07
CA VAL A 30 7.15 -11.06 -9.42
C VAL A 30 7.05 -10.99 -7.90
N VAL A 31 5.96 -10.40 -7.36
CA VAL A 31 5.74 -10.37 -5.91
C VAL A 31 5.65 -11.80 -5.37
N ILE A 32 6.41 -12.08 -4.31
CA ILE A 32 6.46 -13.40 -3.67
C ILE A 32 5.49 -13.37 -2.49
N PRO A 33 4.42 -14.17 -2.51
CA PRO A 33 3.47 -14.14 -1.42
C PRO A 33 4.01 -14.77 -0.15
N ASP A 34 3.78 -14.12 0.99
CA ASP A 34 4.01 -14.71 2.30
C ASP A 34 2.69 -15.19 2.93
N ARG A 35 2.66 -16.48 3.24
CA ARG A 35 1.47 -17.12 3.79
C ARG A 35 1.27 -16.77 5.26
N GLU A 36 2.35 -16.58 6.02
CA GLU A 36 2.26 -16.26 7.43
C GLU A 36 1.65 -14.87 7.65
N THR A 37 2.08 -13.88 6.87
CA THR A 37 1.49 -12.53 6.85
C THR A 37 0.00 -12.56 6.54
N TYR A 38 -0.46 -13.36 5.57
CA TYR A 38 -1.90 -13.49 5.31
C TYR A 38 -2.69 -14.08 6.47
N ASP A 39 -2.19 -15.15 7.08
CA ASP A 39 -2.88 -15.81 8.19
C ASP A 39 -2.97 -14.86 9.40
N ASN A 40 -1.94 -14.04 9.63
CA ASN A 40 -1.94 -12.99 10.64
C ASN A 40 -2.98 -11.88 10.35
N ILE A 41 -3.06 -11.40 9.11
CA ILE A 41 -4.07 -10.40 8.71
C ILE A 41 -5.48 -10.96 8.94
N ILE A 42 -5.75 -12.19 8.52
CA ILE A 42 -7.06 -12.84 8.69
C ILE A 42 -7.41 -12.99 10.16
N ALA A 43 -6.45 -13.43 11.00
CA ALA A 43 -6.67 -13.59 12.43
C ALA A 43 -6.98 -12.24 13.11
N HIS A 44 -6.23 -11.18 12.78
CA HIS A 44 -6.46 -9.83 13.32
C HIS A 44 -7.81 -9.24 12.89
N VAL A 45 -8.18 -9.38 11.62
CA VAL A 45 -9.47 -8.89 11.11
C VAL A 45 -10.63 -9.70 11.70
N GLY A 46 -10.48 -11.03 11.77
CA GLY A 46 -11.49 -11.91 12.33
C GLY A 46 -11.75 -11.66 13.81
N ALA A 47 -10.73 -11.28 14.58
CA ALA A 47 -10.88 -10.93 16.00
C ALA A 47 -11.77 -9.70 16.26
N MET A 48 -12.15 -8.93 15.22
CA MET A 48 -13.00 -7.76 15.38
C MET A 48 -14.50 -8.07 15.51
N SER A 49 -14.97 -9.18 14.94
CA SER A 49 -16.40 -9.56 14.96
C SER A 49 -16.61 -11.00 14.49
N ASP A 50 -17.68 -11.64 14.95
CA ASP A 50 -18.04 -13.00 14.53
C ASP A 50 -18.33 -13.09 13.03
N GLU A 51 -18.92 -12.03 12.45
CA GLU A 51 -19.19 -11.93 11.02
C GLU A 51 -17.91 -11.94 10.19
N LEU A 52 -16.86 -11.25 10.65
CA LEU A 52 -15.56 -11.25 9.98
C LEU A 52 -14.80 -12.57 10.22
N TRP A 53 -14.89 -13.13 11.43
CA TRP A 53 -14.27 -14.41 11.76
C TRP A 53 -14.78 -15.56 10.88
N THR A 54 -16.06 -15.55 10.57
CA THR A 54 -16.73 -16.59 9.76
C THR A 54 -16.80 -16.27 8.26
N SER A 55 -16.23 -15.14 7.84
CA SER A 55 -16.27 -14.68 6.45
C SER A 55 -15.34 -15.48 5.53
N GLU A 56 -15.67 -15.49 4.24
CA GLU A 56 -14.85 -16.11 3.20
C GLU A 56 -13.79 -15.12 2.65
N VAL A 57 -12.56 -15.59 2.51
CA VAL A 57 -11.50 -14.82 1.83
C VAL A 57 -11.68 -14.91 0.32
N VAL A 58 -12.19 -13.83 -0.28
CA VAL A 58 -12.49 -13.73 -1.73
C VAL A 58 -11.23 -13.62 -2.60
N SER A 59 -10.19 -12.94 -2.09
CA SER A 59 -8.94 -12.71 -2.84
C SER A 59 -7.79 -12.40 -1.87
N ARG A 60 -6.57 -12.78 -2.25
CA ARG A 60 -5.31 -12.41 -1.58
C ARG A 60 -4.39 -11.73 -2.58
N GLN A 61 -3.64 -10.73 -2.13
CA GLN A 61 -2.70 -9.99 -2.96
C GLN A 61 -1.60 -9.39 -2.08
N ASP A 62 -0.39 -9.36 -2.63
CA ASP A 62 0.73 -8.58 -2.10
C ASP A 62 1.18 -7.50 -3.08
N CYS A 63 1.93 -6.55 -2.55
CA CYS A 63 2.54 -5.48 -3.32
C CYS A 63 3.77 -4.93 -2.62
N TYR A 64 4.62 -4.23 -3.37
CA TYR A 64 5.70 -3.43 -2.80
C TYR A 64 5.17 -2.07 -2.36
N LEU A 65 5.40 -1.72 -1.09
CA LEU A 65 4.99 -0.44 -0.52
C LEU A 65 6.03 0.64 -0.88
N PRO A 66 5.67 1.68 -1.66
CA PRO A 66 6.58 2.78 -1.93
C PRO A 66 6.61 3.72 -0.72
N ASP A 67 7.60 3.51 0.15
CA ASP A 67 7.86 4.35 1.31
C ASP A 67 9.18 5.14 1.14
N VAL A 68 9.30 6.23 1.87
CA VAL A 68 10.48 7.10 1.87
C VAL A 68 10.99 7.23 3.28
N GLU A 69 12.14 6.61 3.52
CA GLU A 69 12.91 6.74 4.73
C GLU A 69 13.94 7.88 4.58
N GLY A 70 14.13 8.68 5.64
CA GLY A 70 15.09 9.79 5.66
C GLY A 70 14.80 10.82 6.75
N ASP A 71 15.57 11.91 6.76
CA ASP A 71 15.46 12.99 7.77
C ASP A 71 14.06 13.63 7.81
N VAL A 72 13.35 13.63 6.68
CA VAL A 72 11.95 14.03 6.56
C VAL A 72 11.19 12.90 5.89
N PRO A 73 10.55 11.99 6.66
CA PRO A 73 9.76 10.90 6.09
C PRO A 73 8.50 11.43 5.40
N GLY A 74 8.02 10.70 4.40
CA GLY A 74 6.78 11.00 3.67
C GLY A 74 6.97 11.24 2.17
N PRO A 75 5.86 11.53 1.46
CA PRO A 75 5.87 11.59 0.01
C PRO A 75 6.75 12.72 -0.53
N ILE A 76 7.28 12.50 -1.72
CA ILE A 76 8.14 13.44 -2.44
C ILE A 76 7.39 13.96 -3.68
N PRO A 77 6.44 14.91 -3.54
CA PRO A 77 5.84 15.59 -4.68
C PRO A 77 6.64 16.85 -5.07
N GLY A 78 7.15 16.90 -6.30
CA GLY A 78 7.86 18.09 -6.77
C GLY A 78 8.63 17.94 -8.09
N PRO A 79 9.27 19.03 -8.55
CA PRO A 79 10.14 19.00 -9.71
C PRO A 79 11.44 18.26 -9.38
N THR A 80 12.01 17.60 -10.38
CA THR A 80 13.34 16.98 -10.29
C THR A 80 14.42 17.93 -10.81
N ALA A 81 15.68 17.49 -10.79
CA ALA A 81 16.78 18.21 -11.43
C ALA A 81 16.64 18.31 -12.97
N VAL A 82 15.85 17.43 -13.59
CA VAL A 82 15.60 17.45 -15.03
C VAL A 82 14.44 18.39 -15.34
N LYS A 83 14.70 19.41 -16.17
CA LYS A 83 13.70 20.42 -16.55
C LYS A 83 12.46 19.75 -17.16
N GLY A 84 11.30 20.03 -16.59
CA GLY A 84 10.01 19.50 -17.04
C GLY A 84 9.67 18.12 -16.48
N LEU A 85 10.56 17.47 -15.73
CA LEU A 85 10.29 16.21 -15.04
C LEU A 85 9.87 16.45 -13.60
N TRP A 86 8.75 15.85 -13.20
CA TRP A 86 8.18 15.89 -11.87
C TRP A 86 8.05 14.49 -11.30
N ILE A 87 8.12 14.39 -9.98
CA ILE A 87 7.93 13.16 -9.22
C ILE A 87 6.80 13.38 -8.19
N ALA A 88 6.02 12.33 -7.95
CA ALA A 88 5.05 12.24 -6.89
C ALA A 88 4.98 10.77 -6.46
N ALA A 89 5.88 10.37 -5.56
CA ALA A 89 6.04 9.01 -5.08
C ALA A 89 6.30 9.00 -3.56
N GLY A 90 6.38 7.81 -2.96
CA GLY A 90 6.69 7.67 -1.53
C GLY A 90 5.50 7.88 -0.60
N HIS A 91 4.27 7.66 -1.10
CA HIS A 91 3.05 7.93 -0.35
C HIS A 91 2.70 6.90 0.71
N SER A 92 3.45 5.79 0.81
CA SER A 92 3.13 4.66 1.67
C SER A 92 1.65 4.25 1.52
N CYS A 93 0.98 3.86 2.60
CA CYS A 93 -0.45 3.50 2.60
C CYS A 93 -1.39 4.73 2.44
N TRP A 94 -0.88 5.95 2.61
CA TRP A 94 -1.68 7.19 2.60
C TRP A 94 -2.03 7.71 1.21
N ARG A 95 -1.59 7.02 0.14
CA ARG A 95 -1.77 7.47 -1.24
C ARG A 95 -3.23 7.78 -1.58
N ILE A 96 -4.19 7.00 -1.07
CA ILE A 96 -5.61 7.19 -1.40
C ILE A 96 -6.15 8.55 -0.94
N GLN A 97 -5.59 9.13 0.12
CA GLN A 97 -5.99 10.44 0.64
C GLN A 97 -5.27 11.60 -0.06
N ILE A 98 -4.00 11.40 -0.43
CA ILE A 98 -3.10 12.49 -0.88
C ILE A 98 -3.03 12.60 -2.41
N ALA A 99 -3.31 11.51 -3.15
CA ALA A 99 -3.17 11.44 -4.60
C ALA A 99 -3.90 12.56 -5.38
N PRO A 100 -5.13 12.98 -5.04
CA PRO A 100 -5.80 14.05 -5.78
C PRO A 100 -5.05 15.38 -5.74
N GLY A 101 -4.38 15.69 -4.63
CA GLY A 101 -3.61 16.93 -4.44
C GLY A 101 -2.35 16.95 -5.30
N ASP A 102 -1.58 15.86 -5.26
CA ASP A 102 -0.33 15.76 -6.00
C ASP A 102 -0.53 15.68 -7.51
N GLN A 103 -1.56 14.97 -7.96
CA GLN A 103 -1.91 14.90 -9.38
C GLN A 103 -2.24 16.29 -9.95
N CYS A 104 -3.01 17.11 -9.22
CA CYS A 104 -3.32 18.48 -9.65
C CYS A 104 -2.06 19.35 -9.74
N ARG A 105 -1.08 19.15 -8.86
CA ARG A 105 0.14 19.95 -8.81
C ARG A 105 1.13 19.58 -9.92
N CYS A 106 1.20 18.30 -10.27
CA CYS A 106 2.07 17.81 -11.34
C CYS A 106 1.52 18.12 -12.75
N ILE A 107 0.19 18.19 -12.94
CA ILE A 107 -0.44 18.34 -14.27
C ILE A 107 -0.65 19.82 -14.68
N ARG A 108 -0.73 20.77 -13.74
CA ARG A 108 -1.09 22.19 -14.04
C ARG A 108 0.08 23.08 -14.53
N ARG A 109 1.09 22.55 -15.22
CA ARG A 109 2.17 23.37 -15.80
C ARG A 109 2.57 22.95 -17.21
#